data_AF-A0A1F1Q4I7-F1
#
_entry.id   AF-A0A1F1Q4I7-F1
#
_cell.length_a   1.000
_cell.length_b   1.000
_cell.length_c   1.000
_cell.angle_alpha   90.00
_cell.angle_beta   90.00
_cell.angle_gamma   90.00
#
_symmetry.space_group_name_H-M   'P 1'
#
loop_
_entity.id
_entity.type
_entity.pdbx_description
1 polymer ?
#
loop_
_entity_poly.entity_id
_entity_poly.type
_entity_poly.pdbx_seq_one_letter_code
_entity_poly.pdbx_strand_id
1 'polypeptide(L)'
;MNAQQSKQLKGTTGWTVRKFASTKYLQYNIAKDKYLANANLRKAISLSKTTGSTAVRWKAMVAAERALLEDQGVTPLYYTNEATLVKTSVKGVVFNGAGSPYNFKEAYIK
;
A
#
# COMPACT_ATOMS: atom_id res chain seq x y z
N MET A 1 -0.67 14.23 -7.61
CA MET A 1 -1.03 15.59 -7.12
C MET A 1 -0.88 15.60 -5.61
N ASN A 2 -0.30 16.65 -5.02
CA ASN A 2 -0.06 16.68 -3.58
C ASN A 2 -1.40 16.83 -2.82
N ALA A 3 -1.42 16.41 -1.55
CA ALA A 3 -2.63 16.45 -0.72
C ALA A 3 -3.20 17.88 -0.54
N GLN A 4 -2.38 18.92 -0.67
CA GLN A 4 -2.78 20.33 -0.55
C GLN A 4 -3.65 20.81 -1.72
N GLN A 5 -3.32 20.47 -2.97
CA GLN A 5 -4.13 20.87 -4.15
C GLN A 5 -5.53 20.24 -4.12
N SER A 6 -5.65 19.00 -3.63
CA SER A 6 -6.94 18.32 -3.51
C SER A 6 -7.89 18.94 -2.47
N LYS A 7 -7.35 19.62 -1.46
CA LYS A 7 -8.15 20.29 -0.42
C LYS A 7 -8.84 21.54 -0.98
N GLN A 8 -8.20 22.25 -1.91
CA GLN A 8 -8.76 23.45 -2.55
C GLN A 8 -9.90 23.13 -3.53
N LEU A 9 -9.92 21.92 -4.11
CA LEU A 9 -10.88 21.52 -5.14
C LEU A 9 -11.98 20.58 -4.62
N LYS A 10 -12.05 20.36 -3.30
CA LYS A 10 -13.07 19.52 -2.68
C LYS A 10 -14.49 20.11 -2.76
N GLY A 11 -14.60 21.39 -3.08
CA GLY A 11 -15.87 22.14 -3.20
C GLY A 11 -16.18 22.67 -4.60
N THR A 12 -15.36 22.36 -5.62
CA THR A 12 -15.65 22.80 -6.99
C THR A 12 -16.61 21.85 -7.69
N THR A 13 -17.71 22.39 -8.18
CA THR A 13 -18.73 21.67 -8.96
C THR A 13 -18.06 21.02 -10.18
N GLY A 14 -18.18 19.70 -10.33
CA GLY A 14 -17.63 18.98 -11.46
C GLY A 14 -16.37 18.16 -11.17
N TRP A 15 -15.86 18.13 -9.94
CA TRP A 15 -14.71 17.31 -9.55
C TRP A 15 -15.01 16.39 -8.37
N THR A 16 -14.49 15.17 -8.41
CA THR A 16 -14.50 14.24 -7.28
C THR A 16 -13.07 14.01 -6.79
N VAL A 17 -12.83 14.28 -5.51
CA VAL A 17 -11.55 14.02 -4.84
C VAL A 17 -11.54 12.57 -4.35
N ARG A 18 -10.59 11.77 -4.82
CA ARG A 18 -10.34 10.41 -4.34
C ARG A 18 -9.04 10.36 -3.56
N LYS A 19 -9.04 9.72 -2.39
CA LYS A 19 -7.84 9.54 -1.55
C LYS A 19 -7.30 8.13 -1.72
N PHE A 20 -5.99 8.02 -1.91
CA PHE A 20 -5.22 6.79 -1.89
C PHE A 20 -4.26 6.86 -0.71
N ALA A 21 -4.38 5.93 0.22
CA ALA A 21 -3.44 5.78 1.32
C ALA A 21 -2.39 4.74 0.94
N SER A 22 -1.11 5.07 1.05
CA SER A 22 -0.02 4.08 0.94
C SER A 22 1.02 4.30 2.03
N THR A 23 1.43 3.23 2.70
CA THR A 23 2.52 3.28 3.69
C THR A 23 3.84 3.13 2.97
N LYS A 24 4.77 4.08 3.14
CA LYS A 24 6.14 3.98 2.62
C LYS A 24 7.07 3.52 3.73
N TYR A 25 7.80 2.44 3.48
CA TYR A 25 8.81 1.89 4.39
C TYR A 25 10.21 2.23 3.86
N LEU A 26 11.17 2.47 4.77
CA LEU A 26 12.58 2.42 4.40
C LEU A 26 12.93 0.96 4.10
N GLN A 27 13.38 0.66 2.88
CA GLN A 27 13.82 -0.66 2.49
C GLN A 27 15.36 -0.71 2.58
N TYR A 28 15.90 -1.45 3.56
CA TYR A 28 17.33 -1.68 3.67
C TYR A 28 17.83 -2.66 2.59
N ASN A 29 19.14 -2.60 2.30
CA ASN A 29 19.78 -3.45 1.30
C ASN A 29 19.76 -4.93 1.76
N ILE A 30 18.93 -5.72 1.07
CA ILE A 30 18.46 -7.06 1.46
C ILE A 30 19.59 -8.11 1.54
N ALA A 31 20.75 -7.86 0.92
CA ALA A 31 21.84 -8.84 0.87
C ALA A 31 22.65 -8.95 2.18
N LYS A 32 22.61 -7.96 3.07
CA LYS A 32 23.45 -7.90 4.29
C LYS A 32 22.74 -7.31 5.52
N ASP A 33 21.42 -7.31 5.53
CA ASP A 33 20.67 -6.67 6.62
C ASP A 33 20.71 -7.51 7.90
N LYS A 34 21.44 -7.01 8.90
CA LYS A 34 21.55 -7.61 10.25
C LYS A 34 20.17 -7.78 10.91
N TYR A 35 19.21 -6.93 10.58
CA TYR A 35 17.86 -6.98 11.12
C TYR A 35 16.99 -8.09 10.48
N LEU A 36 17.41 -8.63 9.33
CA LEU A 36 16.78 -9.82 8.72
C LEU A 36 17.46 -11.14 9.13
N ALA A 37 18.50 -11.06 9.99
CA ALA A 37 19.16 -12.23 10.56
C ALA A 37 18.32 -12.94 11.63
N ASN A 38 17.17 -12.40 12.03
CA ASN A 38 16.27 -13.00 12.99
C ASN A 38 15.70 -14.34 12.46
N ALA A 39 15.97 -15.42 13.20
CA ALA A 39 15.55 -16.76 12.83
C ALA A 39 14.02 -16.93 12.85
N ASN A 40 13.32 -16.24 13.76
CA ASN A 40 11.86 -16.27 13.85
C ASN A 40 11.22 -15.55 12.66
N LEU A 41 11.78 -14.42 12.23
CA LEU A 41 11.36 -13.73 11.01
C LEU A 41 11.46 -14.65 9.78
N ARG A 42 12.62 -15.30 9.57
CA ARG A 42 12.80 -16.21 8.43
C ARG A 42 11.86 -17.42 8.49
N LYS A 43 11.64 -17.99 9.67
CA LYS A 43 10.68 -19.09 9.87
C LYS A 43 9.26 -18.65 9.52
N ALA A 44 8.83 -17.47 9.99
CA ALA A 44 7.51 -16.92 9.74
C ALA A 44 7.28 -16.62 8.24
N ILE A 45 8.26 -16.04 7.55
CA ILE A 45 8.21 -15.81 6.09
C ILE A 45 8.16 -17.14 5.32
N SER A 46 8.97 -18.12 5.72
CA SER A 46 8.97 -19.44 5.07
C SER A 46 7.61 -20.13 5.22
N LEU A 47 7.06 -20.16 6.44
CA LEU A 47 5.76 -20.76 6.72
C LEU A 47 4.62 -20.05 5.98
N SER A 48 4.62 -18.71 5.93
CA SER A 48 3.60 -17.95 5.21
C SER A 48 3.65 -18.22 3.70
N LYS A 49 4.81 -18.57 3.14
CA LYS A 49 4.94 -18.94 1.72
C LYS A 49 4.47 -20.37 1.44
N THR A 50 4.80 -21.32 2.31
CA THR A 50 4.64 -22.76 2.04
C THR A 50 3.33 -23.36 2.53
N THR A 51 2.68 -22.77 3.53
CA THR A 51 1.43 -23.31 4.07
C THR A 51 0.29 -23.24 3.06
N GLY A 52 -0.59 -24.26 3.04
CA GLY A 52 -1.83 -24.26 2.27
C GLY A 52 -3.01 -23.59 2.98
N SER A 53 -2.91 -23.34 4.30
CA SER A 53 -4.01 -22.78 5.09
C SER A 53 -3.93 -21.25 5.18
N THR A 54 -5.02 -20.57 4.80
CA THR A 54 -5.14 -19.11 4.91
C THR A 54 -4.97 -18.61 6.34
N ALA A 55 -5.52 -19.33 7.33
CA ALA A 55 -5.42 -18.95 8.74
C ALA A 55 -3.97 -19.06 9.26
N VAL A 56 -3.26 -20.12 8.87
CA VAL A 56 -1.84 -20.30 9.22
C VAL A 56 -0.99 -19.24 8.52
N ARG A 57 -1.27 -18.96 7.23
CA ARG A 57 -0.60 -17.92 6.46
C ARG A 57 -0.72 -16.55 7.14
N TRP A 58 -1.94 -16.18 7.54
CA TRP A 58 -2.20 -14.91 8.22
C TRP A 58 -1.42 -14.79 9.53
N LYS A 59 -1.49 -15.81 10.39
CA LYS A 59 -0.73 -15.83 11.65
C LYS A 59 0.78 -15.71 11.42
N ALA A 60 1.30 -16.39 10.40
CA ALA A 60 2.71 -16.31 10.04
C ALA A 60 3.11 -14.91 9.52
N MET A 61 2.25 -14.24 8.74
CA MET A 61 2.51 -12.85 8.31
C MET A 61 2.52 -11.87 9.48
N VAL A 62 1.57 -11.99 10.42
CA VAL A 62 1.55 -11.15 11.64
C VAL A 62 2.80 -11.38 12.49
N ALA A 63 3.26 -12.63 12.62
CA ALA A 63 4.49 -12.94 13.35
C ALA A 63 5.73 -12.32 12.67
N ALA A 64 5.79 -12.36 11.34
CA ALA A 64 6.87 -11.72 10.57
C ALA A 64 6.87 -10.19 10.72
N GLU A 65 5.69 -9.56 10.65
CA GLU A 65 5.55 -8.10 10.85
C GLU A 65 6.03 -7.66 12.24
N ARG A 66 5.64 -8.40 13.29
CA ARG A 66 6.09 -8.11 14.66
C ARG A 66 7.60 -8.22 14.80
N ALA A 67 8.20 -9.28 14.27
CA ALA A 67 9.66 -9.44 14.32
C ALA A 67 10.39 -8.32 13.58
N LEU A 68 9.85 -7.85 12.44
CA LEU A 68 10.39 -6.71 11.71
C LEU A 68 10.33 -5.40 12.52
N LEU A 69 9.26 -5.17 13.28
CA LEU A 69 9.11 -3.99 14.12
C LEU A 69 10.00 -4.04 15.37
N GLU A 70 10.11 -5.21 16.02
CA GLU A 70 10.97 -5.40 17.19
C GLU A 70 12.45 -5.21 16.85
N ASP A 71 12.91 -5.76 15.73
CA ASP A 71 14.30 -5.62 15.30
C ASP A 71 14.60 -4.31 14.57
N GLN A 72 13.61 -3.41 14.40
CA GLN A 72 13.73 -2.22 13.54
C GLN A 72 14.22 -2.52 12.11
N GLY A 73 13.94 -3.72 11.60
CA GLY A 73 14.35 -4.13 10.25
C GLY A 73 13.62 -3.39 9.14
N VAL A 74 12.56 -2.65 9.47
CA VAL A 74 11.99 -1.59 8.64
C VAL A 74 11.48 -0.47 9.54
N THR A 75 11.79 0.78 9.19
CA THR A 75 11.19 1.95 9.85
C THR A 75 10.14 2.54 8.92
N PRO A 76 8.84 2.57 9.32
CA PRO A 76 7.83 3.30 8.57
C PRO A 76 8.21 4.79 8.54
N LEU A 77 8.41 5.36 7.35
CA LEU A 77 8.86 6.75 7.22
C LEU A 77 7.67 7.71 7.26
N TYR A 78 6.64 7.40 6.48
CA TYR A 78 5.42 8.21 6.42
C TYR A 78 4.30 7.46 5.68
N TYR A 79 3.06 7.87 5.96
CA TYR A 79 1.89 7.50 5.17
C TYR A 79 1.67 8.56 4.10
N THR A 80 1.68 8.18 2.82
CA THR A 80 1.21 9.06 1.76
C THR A 80 -0.30 8.99 1.67
N ASN A 81 -0.93 10.16 1.67
CA ASN A 81 -2.29 10.33 1.22
C ASN A 81 -2.24 11.06 -0.12
N GLU A 82 -2.31 10.31 -1.21
CA GLU A 82 -2.41 10.88 -2.54
C GLU A 82 -3.86 11.18 -2.84
N ALA A 83 -4.12 12.35 -3.42
CA ALA A 83 -5.46 12.74 -3.77
C ALA A 83 -5.53 13.07 -5.26
N THR A 84 -6.44 12.39 -5.95
CA THR A 84 -6.59 12.49 -7.40
C THR A 84 -7.95 13.05 -7.73
N LEU A 85 -7.97 13.94 -8.72
CA LEU A 85 -9.17 14.62 -9.19
C LEU A 85 -9.68 13.94 -10.44
N VAL A 86 -10.97 13.59 -10.41
CA VAL A 86 -11.66 13.01 -11.56
C VAL A 86 -12.85 13.90 -11.87
N LYS A 87 -12.95 14.36 -13.11
CA LYS A 87 -14.08 15.17 -13.57
C LYS A 87 -15.36 14.34 -13.50
N THR A 88 -16.45 14.89 -12.99
CA THR A 88 -17.71 14.15 -12.75
C THR A 88 -18.33 13.62 -14.04
N SER A 89 -18.03 14.23 -15.20
CA SER A 89 -18.46 13.77 -16.52
C SER A 89 -17.74 12.51 -16.99
N VAL A 90 -16.59 12.17 -16.40
CA VAL A 90 -15.85 10.94 -16.71
C VAL A 90 -16.39 9.81 -15.83
N LYS A 91 -16.92 8.77 -16.46
CA LYS A 91 -17.47 7.57 -15.84
C LYS A 91 -16.66 6.34 -16.26
N GLY A 92 -16.84 5.21 -15.58
CA GLY A 92 -16.21 3.94 -15.95
C GLY A 92 -14.71 3.80 -15.60
N VAL A 93 -14.13 4.75 -14.87
CA VAL A 93 -12.75 4.63 -14.35
C VAL A 93 -12.73 3.63 -13.19
N VAL A 94 -11.86 2.61 -13.29
CA VAL A 94 -11.62 1.64 -12.23
C VAL A 94 -10.37 2.06 -11.44
N PHE A 95 -10.49 2.07 -10.12
CA PHE A 95 -9.40 2.39 -9.20
C PHE A 95 -8.94 1.10 -8.52
N ASN A 96 -7.72 0.67 -8.81
CA ASN A 96 -7.20 -0.58 -8.27
C ASN A 96 -6.49 -0.35 -6.94
N GLY A 97 -6.68 -1.26 -5.99
CA GLY A 97 -5.96 -1.25 -4.71
C GLY A 97 -4.53 -1.80 -4.79
N ALA A 98 -4.17 -2.47 -5.89
CA ALA A 98 -2.85 -3.01 -6.16
C ALA A 98 -2.53 -2.91 -7.66
N GLY A 99 -1.25 -2.79 -8.01
CA GLY A 99 -0.82 -2.61 -9.41
C GLY A 99 -1.02 -1.18 -9.91
N SER A 100 -1.37 -1.01 -11.20
CA SER A 100 -1.65 0.31 -11.76
C SER A 100 -2.87 0.92 -11.07
N PRO A 101 -2.75 2.08 -10.39
CA PRO A 101 -3.82 2.62 -9.56
C PRO A 101 -5.04 3.09 -10.38
N TYR A 102 -4.88 3.32 -11.68
CA TYR A 102 -5.94 3.75 -12.58
C TYR A 102 -6.06 2.79 -13.76
N ASN A 103 -7.30 2.39 -14.05
CA ASN A 103 -7.64 1.68 -15.28
C ASN A 103 -8.77 2.44 -16.00
N PHE A 104 -8.44 2.91 -17.20
CA PHE A 104 -9.31 3.71 -18.06
C PHE A 104 -9.93 2.89 -19.21
N LYS A 105 -9.78 1.56 -19.22
CA LYS A 105 -10.25 0.70 -20.31
C LYS A 105 -11.75 0.86 -20.59
N GLU A 106 -12.55 0.96 -19.53
CA GLU A 106 -14.01 1.12 -19.61
C GLU A 106 -14.45 2.57 -19.41
N ALA A 107 -13.52 3.54 -19.45
CA ALA A 107 -13.82 4.92 -19.16
C ALA A 107 -14.48 5.63 -20.34
N TYR A 108 -15.50 6.44 -20.06
CA TYR A 108 -16.21 7.23 -21.05
C TYR A 108 -16.62 8.60 -20.51
N ILE A 109 -16.89 9.53 -21.43
CA ILE A 109 -17.47 10.84 -21.12
C ILE A 109 -18.98 10.74 -21.34
N LYS A 110 -19.75 11.19 -20.35
CA LYS A 110 -21.20 11.40 -20.48
C LYS A 110 -21.50 12.83 -20.94
#